data_AF-A0A962RDK9-F1
#
_entry.id   AF-A0A962RDK9-F1
#
_cell.length_a   1.000
_cell.length_b   1.000
_cell.length_c   1.000
_cell.angle_alpha   90.00
_cell.angle_beta   90.00
_cell.angle_gamma   90.00
#
_symmetry.space_group_name_H-M   'P 1'
#
loop_
_entity.id
_entity.type
_entity.pdbx_description
1 polymer ?
#
loop_
_entity_poly.entity_id
_entity_poly.type
_entity_poly.pdbx_seq_one_letter_code
_entity_poly.pdbx_strand_id
1 'polypeptide(L)'
;MGYSLADLVDLERYPIDDLNGRGAGLVASCIRAIRETAICHLPGFVRAEAIDIIRDEALAQHPRTYWNSGQRRAYSWRDPAEHPPGHPVGMSTPNSIGTITTDAFTTDSAFVSLFNLPELTAFLRAALNEPDLHPVACPYLAANIKVMRQGCQHAWHFDQNVSAVTFMIQNARRGGHYEYVPFLRDEDDENYDRVGQLLSGDPTGVKREPLLPGSFCLFRGRRSIHRVTEVVEGDPDRLLAVFSYHTVENHRYRDSTMHAVLGRLPDGYVARS
;
A
#
# COMPACT_ATOMS: atom_id res chain seq x y z
N MET A 1 -12.61 7.53 24.07
CA MET A 1 -11.89 6.33 24.58
C MET A 1 -11.20 5.73 23.37
N GLY A 2 -9.90 5.44 23.46
CA GLY A 2 -9.15 4.89 22.33
C GLY A 2 -9.38 3.38 22.18
N TYR A 3 -9.10 2.86 20.99
CA TYR A 3 -9.11 1.42 20.71
C TYR A 3 -7.86 0.75 21.28
N SER A 4 -8.03 -0.40 21.91
CA SER A 4 -6.92 -1.29 22.29
C SER A 4 -6.51 -2.18 21.12
N LEU A 5 -5.36 -2.84 21.25
CA LEU A 5 -4.89 -3.81 20.26
C LEU A 5 -5.91 -4.92 19.99
N ALA A 6 -6.53 -5.47 21.04
CA ALA A 6 -7.49 -6.58 20.93
C ALA A 6 -8.83 -6.16 20.30
N ASP A 7 -9.16 -4.86 20.30
CA ASP A 7 -10.34 -4.34 19.60
C ASP A 7 -10.16 -4.35 18.08
N LEU A 8 -8.91 -4.27 17.61
CA LEU A 8 -8.59 -4.02 16.20
C LEU A 8 -7.96 -5.23 15.50
N VAL A 9 -7.15 -6.02 16.20
CA VAL A 9 -6.38 -7.15 15.64
C VAL A 9 -6.87 -8.47 16.20
N ASP A 10 -6.98 -9.49 15.35
CA ASP A 10 -7.24 -10.87 15.76
C ASP A 10 -5.98 -11.48 16.41
N LEU A 11 -5.83 -11.31 17.72
CA LEU A 11 -4.68 -11.82 18.50
C LEU A 11 -4.71 -13.33 18.77
N GLU A 12 -5.85 -13.99 18.54
CA GLU A 12 -5.91 -15.45 18.59
C GLU A 12 -5.17 -16.04 17.41
N ARG A 13 -5.38 -15.45 16.22
CA ARG A 13 -4.71 -15.86 14.99
C ARG A 13 -3.35 -15.21 14.78
N TYR A 14 -3.19 -13.96 15.20
CA TYR A 14 -2.01 -13.14 14.97
C TYR A 14 -1.52 -12.51 16.28
N PRO A 15 -0.81 -13.28 17.14
CA PRO A 15 -0.35 -12.81 18.45
C PRO A 15 0.85 -11.87 18.33
N ILE A 16 0.60 -10.65 17.83
CA ILE A 16 1.62 -9.62 17.62
C ILE A 16 2.06 -8.92 18.92
N ASP A 17 1.36 -9.20 20.02
CA ASP A 17 1.64 -8.77 21.38
C ASP A 17 2.75 -9.59 22.07
N ASP A 18 3.06 -10.79 21.55
CA ASP A 18 4.06 -11.71 22.11
C ASP A 18 4.96 -12.29 21.01
N LEU A 19 5.81 -11.44 20.42
CA LEU A 19 6.66 -11.80 19.28
C LEU A 19 7.73 -12.86 19.61
N ASN A 20 8.10 -13.01 20.88
CA ASN A 20 9.10 -13.99 21.34
C ASN A 20 8.49 -15.31 21.83
N GLY A 21 7.19 -15.33 22.13
CA GLY A 21 6.43 -16.53 22.48
C GLY A 21 5.50 -16.95 21.34
N ARG A 22 4.19 -16.72 21.51
CA ARG A 22 3.16 -17.21 20.57
C ARG A 22 3.31 -16.65 19.15
N GLY A 23 3.86 -15.44 19.00
CA GLY A 23 4.07 -14.74 17.73
C GLY A 23 5.34 -15.12 16.96
N ALA A 24 6.26 -15.90 17.55
CA ALA A 24 7.53 -16.21 16.89
C ALA A 24 7.33 -16.95 15.55
N GLY A 25 6.39 -17.90 15.51
CA GLY A 25 6.04 -18.64 14.29
C GLY A 25 5.42 -17.76 13.21
N LEU A 26 4.60 -16.77 13.60
CA LEU A 26 4.03 -15.78 12.70
C LEU A 26 5.13 -14.95 12.04
N VAL A 27 6.05 -14.38 12.83
CA VAL A 27 7.18 -13.58 12.32
C VAL A 27 8.01 -14.39 11.32
N ALA A 28 8.39 -15.63 11.67
CA ALA A 28 9.15 -16.50 10.79
C ALA A 28 8.41 -16.78 9.47
N SER A 29 7.09 -16.98 9.54
CA SER A 29 6.25 -17.19 8.35
C SER A 29 6.19 -15.95 7.45
N CYS A 30 6.09 -14.75 8.03
CA CYS A 30 6.10 -13.49 7.29
C CYS A 30 7.42 -13.28 6.55
N ILE A 31 8.55 -13.44 7.25
CA ILE A 31 9.89 -13.30 6.67
C ILE A 31 10.05 -14.25 5.48
N ARG A 32 9.63 -15.52 5.65
CA ARG A 32 9.71 -16.52 4.59
C ARG A 32 8.84 -16.12 3.38
N ALA A 33 7.59 -15.74 3.60
CA ALA A 33 6.66 -15.37 2.54
C ALA A 33 7.17 -14.16 1.73
N ILE A 34 7.64 -13.12 2.43
CA ILE A 34 8.24 -11.94 1.80
C ILE A 34 9.48 -12.32 0.99
N ARG A 35 10.37 -13.17 1.51
CA ARG A 35 11.58 -13.60 0.81
C ARG A 35 11.27 -14.41 -0.45
N GLU A 36 10.29 -15.30 -0.39
CA GLU A 36 10.02 -16.28 -1.47
C GLU A 36 9.04 -15.75 -2.51
N THR A 37 8.13 -14.87 -2.11
CA THR A 37 7.00 -14.44 -2.96
C THR A 37 6.79 -12.94 -3.00
N ALA A 38 7.68 -12.16 -2.38
CA ALA A 38 7.60 -10.70 -2.23
C ALA A 38 6.41 -10.17 -1.41
N ILE A 39 5.43 -11.00 -1.07
CA ILE A 39 4.24 -10.64 -0.31
C ILE A 39 4.04 -11.58 0.88
N CYS A 40 3.58 -11.03 2.00
CA CYS A 40 2.97 -11.79 3.08
C CYS A 40 1.51 -11.35 3.20
N HIS A 41 0.57 -12.29 3.01
CA HIS A 41 -0.87 -12.06 3.14
C HIS A 41 -1.38 -12.68 4.45
N LEU A 42 -1.95 -11.84 5.30
CA LEU A 42 -2.54 -12.20 6.59
C LEU A 42 -4.05 -11.93 6.54
N PRO A 43 -4.87 -12.90 6.06
CA PRO A 43 -6.31 -12.71 5.91
C PRO A 43 -7.01 -12.64 7.27
N GLY A 44 -7.89 -11.65 7.47
CA GLY A 44 -8.61 -11.47 8.74
C GLY A 44 -7.73 -10.99 9.88
N PHE A 45 -6.60 -10.34 9.57
CA PHE A 45 -5.72 -9.76 10.58
C PHE A 45 -6.40 -8.62 11.32
N VAL A 46 -7.06 -7.72 10.59
CA VAL A 46 -7.94 -6.72 11.18
C VAL A 46 -9.31 -7.37 11.39
N ARG A 47 -9.83 -7.25 12.61
CA ARG A 47 -11.11 -7.85 12.99
C ARG A 47 -12.26 -7.33 12.13
N ALA A 48 -13.27 -8.16 11.91
CA ALA A 48 -14.43 -7.79 11.11
C ALA A 48 -15.16 -6.56 11.69
N GLU A 49 -15.30 -6.49 13.00
CA GLU A 49 -15.95 -5.36 13.68
C GLU A 49 -15.15 -4.06 13.51
N ALA A 50 -13.81 -4.15 13.58
CA ALA A 50 -12.93 -3.02 13.33
C ALA A 50 -12.96 -2.57 11.86
N ILE A 51 -13.08 -3.51 10.92
CA ILE A 51 -13.24 -3.20 9.50
C ILE A 51 -14.54 -2.44 9.23
N ASP A 52 -15.65 -2.82 9.86
CA ASP A 52 -16.92 -2.10 9.71
C ASP A 52 -16.79 -0.64 10.19
N ILE A 53 -16.17 -0.43 11.36
CA ILE A 53 -15.91 0.92 11.90
C ILE A 53 -15.01 1.73 10.97
N ILE A 54 -13.87 1.17 10.56
CA ILE A 54 -12.90 1.84 9.68
C ILE A 54 -13.53 2.17 8.32
N ARG A 55 -14.39 1.29 7.79
CA ARG A 55 -15.13 1.54 6.56
C ARG A 55 -16.05 2.75 6.73
N ASP A 56 -16.80 2.82 7.82
CA ASP A 56 -17.73 3.92 8.05
C ASP A 56 -16.97 5.26 8.26
N GLU A 57 -15.83 5.24 8.95
CA GLU A 57 -14.89 6.37 9.05
C GLU A 57 -14.41 6.81 7.65
N ALA A 58 -14.01 5.87 6.80
CA ALA A 58 -13.54 6.15 5.45
C ALA A 58 -14.64 6.75 4.56
N LEU A 59 -15.87 6.21 4.64
CA LEU A 59 -17.02 6.73 3.89
C LEU A 59 -17.39 8.14 4.33
N ALA A 60 -17.31 8.46 5.62
CA ALA A 60 -17.53 9.81 6.12
C ALA A 60 -16.52 10.83 5.56
N GLN A 61 -15.27 10.39 5.30
CA GLN A 61 -14.23 11.23 4.71
C GLN A 61 -14.14 11.15 3.18
N HIS A 62 -15.00 10.36 2.51
CA HIS A 62 -15.00 10.19 1.05
C HIS A 62 -15.07 11.53 0.28
N PRO A 63 -15.87 12.54 0.69
CA PRO A 63 -15.89 13.86 0.03
C PRO A 63 -14.55 14.61 0.05
N ARG A 64 -13.60 14.24 0.92
CA ARG A 64 -12.26 14.85 1.04
C ARG A 64 -11.20 14.14 0.18
N THR A 65 -11.61 13.23 -0.70
CA THR A 65 -10.70 12.46 -1.54
C THR A 65 -9.93 13.36 -2.53
N TYR A 66 -8.60 13.27 -2.51
CA TYR A 66 -7.73 13.82 -3.53
C TYR A 66 -7.67 12.86 -4.72
N TRP A 67 -8.25 13.27 -5.85
CA TRP A 67 -8.25 12.48 -7.07
C TRP A 67 -7.03 12.78 -7.92
N ASN A 68 -6.31 11.74 -8.31
CA ASN A 68 -5.15 11.82 -9.18
C ASN A 68 -5.32 10.86 -10.37
N SER A 69 -5.40 11.41 -11.58
CA SER A 69 -5.58 10.65 -12.82
C SER A 69 -4.59 11.11 -13.88
N GLY A 70 -4.06 10.17 -14.66
CA GLY A 70 -3.09 10.45 -15.70
C GLY A 70 -2.44 9.17 -16.22
N GLN A 71 -1.25 9.31 -16.78
CA GLN A 71 -0.40 8.19 -17.19
C GLN A 71 0.73 8.01 -16.16
N ARG A 72 1.06 6.76 -15.84
CA ARG A 72 2.18 6.44 -14.93
C ARG A 72 3.14 5.47 -15.58
N ARG A 73 4.43 5.74 -15.44
CA ARG A 73 5.54 4.88 -15.90
C ARG A 73 5.95 3.93 -14.78
N ALA A 74 6.32 2.70 -15.14
CA ALA A 74 6.83 1.73 -14.17
C ALA A 74 8.16 2.19 -13.55
N TYR A 75 9.03 2.81 -14.37
CA TYR A 75 10.33 3.37 -13.98
C TYR A 75 10.25 4.89 -13.79
N SER A 76 9.41 5.36 -12.87
CA SER A 76 9.14 6.79 -12.69
C SER A 76 10.36 7.63 -12.30
N TRP A 77 11.45 6.99 -11.86
CA TRP A 77 12.72 7.61 -11.45
C TRP A 77 13.78 7.66 -12.57
N ARG A 78 13.50 7.13 -13.76
CA ARG A 78 14.41 7.16 -14.92
C ARG A 78 13.92 8.14 -15.97
N ASP A 79 14.83 8.81 -16.66
CA ASP A 79 14.51 9.72 -17.77
C ASP A 79 14.26 8.91 -19.06
N PRO A 80 13.05 8.95 -19.65
CA PRO A 80 12.79 8.23 -20.90
C PRO A 80 13.58 8.75 -22.10
N ALA A 81 14.09 9.99 -22.07
CA ALA A 81 14.91 10.55 -23.14
C ALA A 81 16.30 9.90 -23.25
N GLU A 82 16.76 9.22 -22.20
CA GLU A 82 18.03 8.47 -22.19
C GLU A 82 17.92 7.10 -22.87
N HIS A 83 16.74 6.73 -23.36
CA HIS A 83 16.47 5.41 -23.94
C HIS A 83 15.87 5.51 -25.36
N PRO A 84 16.05 4.47 -26.21
CA PRO A 84 15.42 4.42 -27.52
C PRO A 84 13.89 4.45 -27.47
N PRO A 85 13.21 4.94 -28.52
CA PRO A 85 11.75 4.84 -28.64
C PRO A 85 11.25 3.40 -28.45
N GLY A 86 10.16 3.24 -27.71
CA GLY A 86 9.59 1.92 -27.38
C GLY A 86 10.22 1.22 -26.18
N HIS A 87 11.27 1.79 -25.57
CA HIS A 87 11.88 1.24 -24.37
C HIS A 87 10.89 1.26 -23.16
N PRO A 88 10.88 0.22 -22.30
CA PRO A 88 9.96 0.10 -21.15
C PRO A 88 10.00 1.29 -20.17
N VAL A 89 11.13 1.99 -20.08
CA VAL A 89 11.27 3.21 -19.26
C VAL A 89 10.33 4.33 -19.73
N GLY A 90 10.06 4.41 -21.03
CA GLY A 90 9.13 5.37 -21.63
C GLY A 90 7.68 4.89 -21.68
N MET A 91 7.43 3.60 -21.47
CA MET A 91 6.07 3.05 -21.46
C MET A 91 5.29 3.55 -20.25
N SER A 92 4.03 3.89 -20.47
CA SER A 92 3.11 4.29 -19.41
C SER A 92 1.79 3.58 -19.53
N THR A 93 1.13 3.38 -18.40
CA THR A 93 -0.22 2.81 -18.33
C THR A 93 -1.17 3.76 -17.62
N PRO A 94 -2.48 3.70 -17.91
CA PRO A 94 -3.45 4.56 -17.25
C PRO A 94 -3.43 4.38 -15.75
N ASN A 95 -3.55 5.50 -15.03
CA ASN A 95 -3.63 5.55 -13.58
C ASN A 95 -4.79 6.47 -13.20
N SER A 96 -5.70 6.00 -12.36
CA SER A 96 -6.77 6.82 -11.80
C SER A 96 -7.10 6.28 -10.41
N ILE A 97 -6.79 7.07 -9.38
CA ILE A 97 -6.94 6.68 -7.99
C ILE A 97 -7.26 7.90 -7.13
N GLY A 98 -8.08 7.70 -6.11
CA GLY A 98 -8.35 8.66 -5.05
C GLY A 98 -7.50 8.37 -3.82
N THR A 99 -7.15 9.40 -3.05
CA THR A 99 -6.50 9.25 -1.74
C THR A 99 -7.21 10.11 -0.70
N ILE A 100 -7.65 9.50 0.39
CA ILE A 100 -8.04 10.19 1.63
C ILE A 100 -6.81 10.23 2.54
N THR A 101 -6.44 11.41 3.00
CA THR A 101 -5.22 11.67 3.77
C THR A 101 -5.42 11.52 5.27
N THR A 102 -4.34 11.35 6.02
CA THR A 102 -4.38 11.09 7.48
C THR A 102 -5.06 12.21 8.26
N ASP A 103 -4.83 13.47 7.88
CA ASP A 103 -5.44 14.68 8.47
C ASP A 103 -6.97 14.74 8.28
N ALA A 104 -7.55 13.84 7.50
CA ALA A 104 -8.99 13.70 7.41
C ALA A 104 -9.61 13.03 8.64
N PHE A 105 -8.81 12.31 9.43
CA PHE A 105 -9.27 11.49 10.54
C PHE A 105 -8.85 12.10 11.88
N THR A 106 -9.65 11.86 12.91
CA THR A 106 -9.29 12.20 14.28
C THR A 106 -8.26 11.19 14.82
N THR A 107 -7.45 11.61 15.78
CA THR A 107 -6.41 10.75 16.37
C THR A 107 -6.97 9.56 17.15
N ASP A 108 -8.24 9.62 17.57
CA ASP A 108 -8.96 8.57 18.28
C ASP A 108 -9.83 7.69 17.38
N SER A 109 -9.84 7.94 16.06
CA SER A 109 -10.46 7.04 15.07
C SER A 109 -9.83 5.64 15.09
N ALA A 110 -10.58 4.61 14.73
CA ALA A 110 -10.08 3.24 14.65
C ALA A 110 -8.95 3.13 13.62
N PHE A 111 -9.09 3.79 12.47
CA PHE A 111 -8.10 3.79 11.40
C PHE A 111 -6.74 4.33 11.85
N VAL A 112 -6.74 5.50 12.50
CA VAL A 112 -5.50 6.14 13.00
C VAL A 112 -4.97 5.43 14.25
N SER A 113 -5.86 4.93 15.12
CA SER A 113 -5.46 4.15 16.30
C SER A 113 -4.68 2.90 15.89
N LEU A 114 -5.17 2.13 14.91
CA LEU A 114 -4.49 0.94 14.39
C LEU A 114 -3.06 1.23 13.91
N PHE A 115 -2.89 2.30 13.13
CA PHE A 115 -1.57 2.71 12.62
C PHE A 115 -0.59 3.06 13.75
N ASN A 116 -1.10 3.68 14.82
CA ASN A 116 -0.30 4.18 15.94
C ASN A 116 -0.04 3.14 17.03
N LEU A 117 -0.56 1.91 16.90
CA LEU A 117 -0.28 0.84 17.87
C LEU A 117 1.22 0.50 17.90
N PRO A 118 1.90 0.61 19.07
CA PRO A 118 3.31 0.25 19.21
C PRO A 118 3.58 -1.22 18.86
N GLU A 119 2.65 -2.12 19.21
CA GLU A 119 2.74 -3.56 18.96
C GLU A 119 2.71 -3.86 17.45
N LEU A 120 1.90 -3.12 16.67
CA LEU A 120 1.91 -3.23 15.22
C LEU A 120 3.26 -2.81 14.66
N THR A 121 3.82 -1.69 15.13
CA THR A 121 5.16 -1.25 14.68
C THR A 121 6.25 -2.27 15.05
N ALA A 122 6.21 -2.83 16.26
CA ALA A 122 7.15 -3.87 16.69
C ALA A 122 7.05 -5.13 15.83
N PHE A 123 5.83 -5.57 15.52
CA PHE A 123 5.58 -6.68 14.61
C PHE A 123 6.12 -6.42 13.22
N LEU A 124 5.90 -5.22 12.67
CA LEU A 124 6.39 -4.85 11.34
C LEU A 124 7.92 -4.84 11.27
N ARG A 125 8.60 -4.32 12.30
CA ARG A 125 10.07 -4.38 12.41
C ARG A 125 10.57 -5.82 12.31
N ALA A 126 9.96 -6.72 13.08
CA ALA A 126 10.33 -8.13 13.09
C ALA A 126 10.01 -8.84 11.77
N ALA A 127 8.79 -8.66 11.25
CA ALA A 127 8.29 -9.33 10.06
C ALA A 127 8.98 -8.87 8.76
N LEU A 128 9.37 -7.60 8.68
CA LEU A 128 10.09 -7.04 7.52
C LEU A 128 11.63 -7.19 7.64
N ASN A 129 12.11 -7.56 8.82
CA ASN A 129 13.53 -7.57 9.20
C ASN A 129 14.18 -6.17 9.07
N GLU A 130 13.49 -5.15 9.59
CA GLU A 130 13.87 -3.73 9.54
C GLU A 130 13.75 -3.13 10.96
N PRO A 131 14.81 -3.17 11.79
CA PRO A 131 14.73 -2.77 13.21
C PRO A 131 14.45 -1.27 13.40
N ASP A 132 14.95 -0.43 12.51
CA ASP A 132 14.82 1.04 12.57
C ASP A 132 13.54 1.55 11.88
N LEU A 133 12.50 0.71 11.76
CA LEU A 133 11.27 1.11 11.10
C LEU A 133 10.42 2.00 12.02
N HIS A 134 10.05 3.20 11.58
CA HIS A 134 9.23 4.16 12.33
C HIS A 134 7.97 4.54 11.54
N PRO A 135 6.81 4.75 12.22
CA PRO A 135 5.66 5.39 11.59
C PRO A 135 6.07 6.73 10.96
N VAL A 136 5.65 6.98 9.73
CA VAL A 136 5.91 8.27 9.06
C VAL A 136 5.17 9.39 9.80
N ALA A 137 5.83 10.53 10.02
CA ALA A 137 5.27 11.70 10.72
C ALA A 137 4.62 12.72 9.78
N CYS A 138 4.43 12.37 8.50
CA CYS A 138 3.72 13.18 7.53
C CYS A 138 2.21 13.20 7.86
N PRO A 139 1.61 14.36 8.17
CA PRO A 139 0.20 14.43 8.59
C PRO A 139 -0.79 14.06 7.46
N TYR A 140 -0.32 13.84 6.24
CA TYR A 140 -1.17 13.55 5.09
C TYR A 140 -1.07 12.11 4.59
N LEU A 141 0.16 11.56 4.54
CA LEU A 141 0.42 10.25 3.91
C LEU A 141 0.92 9.19 4.89
N ALA A 142 0.95 9.46 6.20
CA ALA A 142 1.34 8.48 7.21
C ALA A 142 0.43 7.25 7.21
N ALA A 143 -0.87 7.47 7.32
CA ALA A 143 -1.93 6.47 7.12
C ALA A 143 -2.97 7.05 6.17
N ASN A 144 -3.09 6.49 4.96
CA ASN A 144 -3.99 7.00 3.94
C ASN A 144 -4.86 5.89 3.35
N ILE A 145 -6.02 6.26 2.82
CA ILE A 145 -6.94 5.31 2.19
C ILE A 145 -6.97 5.58 0.70
N LYS A 146 -6.67 4.55 -0.10
CA LYS A 146 -6.87 4.56 -1.54
C LYS A 146 -8.32 4.27 -1.86
N VAL A 147 -8.93 5.18 -2.62
CA VAL A 147 -10.32 5.09 -3.10
C VAL A 147 -10.30 4.79 -4.59
N MET A 148 -11.02 3.74 -5.00
CA MET A 148 -11.14 3.37 -6.40
C MET A 148 -12.60 3.10 -6.73
N ARG A 149 -13.22 4.06 -7.44
CA ARG A 149 -14.56 3.93 -8.03
C ARG A 149 -14.51 3.16 -9.35
N GLN A 150 -15.67 2.88 -9.94
CA GLN A 150 -15.73 2.30 -11.28
C GLN A 150 -14.85 3.08 -12.29
N GLY A 151 -14.06 2.35 -13.08
CA GLY A 151 -13.08 2.90 -14.02
C GLY A 151 -11.72 3.27 -13.41
N CYS A 152 -11.59 3.32 -12.08
CA CYS A 152 -10.29 3.53 -11.44
C CYS A 152 -9.38 2.31 -11.63
N GLN A 153 -8.08 2.57 -11.79
CA GLN A 153 -7.04 1.56 -11.87
C GLN A 153 -5.72 2.14 -11.34
N HIS A 154 -4.86 1.28 -10.80
CA HIS A 154 -3.54 1.68 -10.34
C HIS A 154 -2.51 1.07 -11.27
N ALA A 155 -1.85 1.91 -12.07
CA ALA A 155 -0.90 1.49 -13.10
C ALA A 155 0.20 0.53 -12.58
N TRP A 156 0.76 -0.27 -13.50
CA TRP A 156 1.96 -1.06 -13.21
C TRP A 156 3.10 -0.16 -12.74
N HIS A 157 3.67 -0.47 -11.58
CA HIS A 157 4.79 0.27 -11.01
C HIS A 157 5.63 -0.55 -10.06
N PHE A 158 6.84 -0.05 -9.82
CA PHE A 158 7.65 -0.43 -8.66
C PHE A 158 7.55 0.63 -7.57
N ASP A 159 7.72 0.20 -6.33
CA ASP A 159 7.82 1.12 -5.20
C ASP A 159 9.23 1.70 -5.09
N GLN A 160 9.31 2.93 -4.60
CA GLN A 160 10.58 3.52 -4.16
C GLN A 160 10.90 3.17 -2.70
N ASN A 161 9.86 2.88 -1.91
CA ASN A 161 10.00 2.42 -0.52
C ASN A 161 10.40 0.94 -0.49
N VAL A 162 11.09 0.53 0.58
CA VAL A 162 11.56 -0.86 0.74
C VAL A 162 10.38 -1.82 0.86
N SER A 163 9.33 -1.44 1.59
CA SER A 163 8.12 -2.24 1.78
C SER A 163 6.87 -1.37 1.82
N ALA A 164 5.73 -1.94 1.41
CA ALA A 164 4.40 -1.41 1.55
C ALA A 164 3.61 -2.20 2.59
N VAL A 165 2.90 -1.50 3.47
CA VAL A 165 2.00 -2.09 4.48
C VAL A 165 0.58 -1.65 4.14
N THR A 166 -0.31 -2.60 3.88
CA THR A 166 -1.67 -2.31 3.45
C THR A 166 -2.68 -3.21 4.13
N PHE A 167 -3.93 -2.77 4.19
CA PHE A 167 -5.03 -3.70 4.43
C PHE A 167 -6.27 -3.35 3.62
N MET A 168 -7.03 -4.38 3.25
CA MET A 168 -8.28 -4.22 2.53
C MET A 168 -9.40 -3.82 3.49
N ILE A 169 -10.05 -2.68 3.20
CA ILE A 169 -11.23 -2.22 3.94
C ILE A 169 -12.50 -2.70 3.23
N GLN A 170 -12.55 -2.52 1.91
CA GLN A 170 -13.73 -2.82 1.11
C GLN A 170 -13.32 -3.17 -0.32
N ASN A 171 -13.79 -4.32 -0.80
CA ASN A 171 -13.64 -4.66 -2.21
C ASN A 171 -14.69 -3.94 -3.06
N ALA A 172 -14.36 -3.67 -4.32
CA ALA A 172 -15.37 -3.38 -5.32
C ALA A 172 -16.14 -4.65 -5.67
N ARG A 173 -17.32 -4.49 -6.30
CA ARG A 173 -18.16 -5.62 -6.75
C ARG A 173 -17.44 -6.47 -7.80
N ARG A 174 -16.75 -5.84 -8.75
CA ARG A 174 -15.94 -6.54 -9.77
C ARG A 174 -14.70 -5.74 -10.18
N GLY A 175 -13.60 -6.43 -10.41
CA GLY A 175 -12.31 -5.81 -10.75
C GLY A 175 -11.59 -5.29 -9.52
N GLY A 176 -10.68 -4.32 -9.69
CA GLY A 176 -9.90 -3.79 -8.57
C GLY A 176 -8.96 -4.81 -7.93
N HIS A 177 -8.49 -5.80 -8.70
CA HIS A 177 -7.66 -6.88 -8.19
C HIS A 177 -6.21 -6.42 -8.08
N TYR A 178 -5.56 -6.78 -6.98
CA TYR A 178 -4.12 -6.61 -6.84
C TYR A 178 -3.39 -7.66 -7.66
N GLU A 179 -2.52 -7.23 -8.57
CA GLU A 179 -1.71 -8.10 -9.42
C GLU A 179 -0.25 -7.73 -9.32
N TYR A 180 0.63 -8.71 -9.31
CA TYR A 180 2.06 -8.47 -9.19
C TYR A 180 2.91 -9.57 -9.82
N VAL A 181 4.17 -9.25 -10.13
CA VAL A 181 5.20 -10.22 -10.50
C VAL A 181 6.35 -10.11 -9.49
N PRO A 182 6.60 -11.14 -8.68
CA PRO A 182 7.63 -11.08 -7.65
C PRO A 182 9.02 -10.99 -8.25
N PHE A 183 9.86 -10.11 -7.71
CA PHE A 183 11.30 -10.02 -8.02
C PHE A 183 11.60 -9.98 -9.51
N LEU A 184 10.80 -9.26 -10.27
CA LEU A 184 10.95 -9.14 -11.72
C LEU A 184 12.28 -8.48 -12.11
N ARG A 185 12.83 -7.67 -11.20
CA ARG A 185 14.12 -7.00 -11.33
C ARG A 185 14.90 -7.10 -10.03
N ASP A 186 16.19 -6.80 -10.10
CA ASP A 186 17.05 -6.61 -8.93
C ASP A 186 17.99 -5.41 -9.13
N GLU A 187 19.00 -5.34 -8.28
CA GLU A 187 19.99 -4.27 -8.28
C GLU A 187 20.99 -4.35 -9.46
N ASP A 188 21.16 -5.53 -10.06
CA ASP A 188 22.10 -5.81 -11.15
C ASP A 188 21.40 -5.84 -12.52
N ASP A 189 20.14 -6.28 -12.57
CA ASP A 189 19.33 -6.33 -13.80
C ASP A 189 17.92 -5.73 -13.59
N GLU A 190 17.62 -4.68 -14.36
CA GLU A 190 16.31 -4.04 -14.41
C GLU A 190 15.26 -4.87 -15.17
N ASN A 191 15.70 -5.88 -15.92
CA ASN A 191 14.91 -6.82 -16.70
C ASN A 191 13.94 -6.14 -17.69
N TYR A 192 14.45 -5.15 -18.42
CA TYR A 192 13.64 -4.30 -19.31
C TYR A 192 12.80 -5.14 -20.29
N ASP A 193 13.36 -6.17 -20.93
CA ASP A 193 12.64 -6.99 -21.89
C ASP A 193 11.38 -7.62 -21.29
N ARG A 194 11.51 -8.24 -20.10
CA ARG A 194 10.38 -8.85 -19.42
C ARG A 194 9.37 -7.81 -18.94
N VAL A 195 9.83 -6.66 -18.45
CA VAL A 195 8.94 -5.56 -18.09
C VAL A 195 8.18 -5.03 -19.31
N GLY A 196 8.84 -4.87 -20.46
CA GLY A 196 8.21 -4.44 -21.71
C GLY A 196 7.13 -5.39 -22.18
N GLN A 197 7.38 -6.71 -22.10
CA GLN A 197 6.38 -7.74 -22.40
C GLN A 197 5.16 -7.62 -21.49
N LEU A 198 5.38 -7.50 -20.17
CA LEU A 198 4.31 -7.33 -19.19
C LEU A 198 3.48 -6.06 -19.45
N LEU A 199 4.14 -4.93 -19.69
CA LEU A 199 3.48 -3.66 -19.99
C LEU A 199 2.71 -3.69 -21.33
N SER A 200 3.10 -4.59 -22.24
CA SER A 200 2.40 -4.85 -23.50
C SER A 200 1.26 -5.88 -23.36
N GLY A 201 1.04 -6.41 -22.16
CA GLY A 201 -0.11 -7.27 -21.83
C GLY A 201 0.19 -8.75 -21.66
N ASP A 202 1.45 -9.19 -21.68
CA ASP A 202 1.80 -10.58 -21.40
C ASP A 202 1.60 -10.92 -19.90
N PRO A 203 0.67 -11.82 -19.55
CA PRO A 203 0.34 -12.14 -18.16
C PRO A 203 1.31 -13.15 -17.51
N THR A 204 2.37 -13.58 -18.21
CA THR A 204 3.26 -14.63 -17.71
C THR A 204 3.86 -14.27 -16.34
N GLY A 205 3.70 -15.16 -15.35
CA GLY A 205 4.20 -14.93 -14.00
C GLY A 205 3.41 -13.91 -13.16
N VAL A 206 2.33 -13.31 -13.70
CA VAL A 206 1.42 -12.46 -12.92
C VAL A 206 0.70 -13.32 -11.89
N LYS A 207 0.80 -12.90 -10.63
CA LYS A 207 0.12 -13.47 -9.48
C LYS A 207 -0.97 -12.50 -9.00
N ARG A 208 -1.96 -13.06 -8.32
CA ARG A 208 -3.07 -12.33 -7.69
C ARG A 208 -3.32 -12.89 -6.31
N GLU A 209 -3.36 -12.02 -5.32
CA GLU A 209 -3.77 -12.39 -3.96
C GLU A 209 -5.26 -12.12 -3.74
N PRO A 210 -5.99 -13.03 -3.07
CA PRO A 210 -7.41 -12.85 -2.76
C PRO A 210 -7.60 -11.92 -1.57
N LEU A 211 -7.33 -10.63 -1.78
CA LEU A 211 -7.44 -9.60 -0.74
C LEU A 211 -8.91 -9.30 -0.44
N LEU A 212 -9.43 -9.88 0.65
CA LEU A 212 -10.76 -9.65 1.21
C LEU A 212 -10.70 -8.65 2.38
N PRO A 213 -11.82 -8.04 2.82
CA PRO A 213 -11.80 -7.11 3.95
C PRO A 213 -11.13 -7.73 5.19
N GLY A 214 -10.26 -6.97 5.84
CA GLY A 214 -9.41 -7.45 6.94
C GLY A 214 -8.10 -8.14 6.52
N SER A 215 -7.87 -8.34 5.21
CA SER A 215 -6.59 -8.84 4.70
C SER A 215 -5.50 -7.80 4.88
N PHE A 216 -4.50 -8.11 5.70
CA PHE A 216 -3.31 -7.29 5.92
C PHE A 216 -2.14 -7.82 5.09
N CYS A 217 -1.43 -6.94 4.39
CA CYS A 217 -0.39 -7.32 3.45
C CYS A 217 0.89 -6.54 3.70
N LEU A 218 2.00 -7.28 3.75
CA LEU A 218 3.36 -6.77 3.68
C LEU A 218 3.92 -7.08 2.30
N PHE A 219 4.39 -6.08 1.57
CA PHE A 219 4.84 -6.28 0.20
C PHE A 219 6.16 -5.56 -0.11
N ARG A 220 7.07 -6.23 -0.83
CA ARG A 220 8.34 -5.66 -1.32
C ARG A 220 8.22 -5.23 -2.78
N GLY A 221 7.75 -4.00 -2.98
CA GLY A 221 7.50 -3.44 -4.31
C GLY A 221 8.71 -2.87 -5.04
N ARG A 222 9.87 -2.70 -4.39
CA ARG A 222 11.08 -2.19 -5.05
C ARG A 222 11.53 -3.10 -6.20
N ARG A 223 11.50 -4.41 -5.99
CA ARG A 223 11.91 -5.44 -6.96
C ARG A 223 10.73 -6.14 -7.65
N SER A 224 9.51 -5.90 -7.17
CA SER A 224 8.31 -6.59 -7.65
C SER A 224 7.35 -5.58 -8.24
N ILE A 225 7.11 -5.69 -9.55
CA ILE A 225 6.17 -4.81 -10.24
C ILE A 225 4.74 -5.21 -9.86
N HIS A 226 3.88 -4.24 -9.64
CA HIS A 226 2.51 -4.49 -9.24
C HIS A 226 1.55 -3.43 -9.75
N ARG A 227 0.27 -3.79 -9.76
CA ARG A 227 -0.84 -2.93 -10.17
C ARG A 227 -2.10 -3.25 -9.38
N VAL A 228 -3.11 -2.40 -9.54
CA VAL A 228 -4.50 -2.75 -9.27
C VAL A 228 -5.27 -2.66 -10.57
N THR A 229 -5.89 -3.77 -11.00
CA THR A 229 -6.70 -3.81 -12.23
C THR A 229 -7.82 -2.79 -12.16
N GLU A 230 -8.38 -2.43 -13.32
CA GLU A 230 -9.58 -1.60 -13.37
C GLU A 230 -10.70 -2.15 -12.48
N VAL A 231 -11.37 -1.25 -11.76
CA VAL A 231 -12.64 -1.52 -11.10
C VAL A 231 -13.73 -1.51 -12.17
N VAL A 232 -14.16 -2.69 -12.58
CA VAL A 232 -15.14 -2.88 -13.65
C VAL A 232 -16.55 -2.58 -13.17
N GLU A 233 -16.89 -3.00 -11.95
CA GLU A 233 -18.15 -2.66 -11.28
C GLU A 233 -17.84 -2.14 -9.89
N GLY A 234 -18.11 -0.84 -9.68
CA GLY A 234 -18.09 -0.21 -8.35
C GLY A 234 -19.43 -0.40 -7.63
N ASP A 235 -19.70 0.51 -6.69
CA ASP A 235 -20.88 0.48 -5.81
C ASP A 235 -21.02 -0.84 -5.00
N PRO A 236 -20.17 -1.06 -3.99
CA PRO A 236 -19.38 -0.01 -3.34
C PRO A 236 -18.02 0.25 -4.01
N ASP A 237 -17.42 1.42 -3.73
CA ASP A 237 -16.05 1.74 -4.13
C ASP A 237 -15.05 0.80 -3.44
N ARG A 238 -13.94 0.49 -4.11
CA ARG A 238 -12.84 -0.24 -3.47
C ARG A 238 -12.04 0.70 -2.56
N LEU A 239 -11.87 0.30 -1.31
CA LEU A 239 -11.13 1.03 -0.27
C LEU A 239 -9.97 0.17 0.26
N LEU A 240 -8.75 0.69 0.17
CA LEU A 240 -7.53 0.04 0.67
C LEU A 240 -6.74 1.01 1.53
N ALA A 241 -6.45 0.63 2.76
CA ALA A 241 -5.54 1.36 3.62
C ALA A 241 -4.08 1.15 3.22
N VAL A 242 -3.28 2.21 3.35
CA VAL A 242 -1.83 2.20 3.19
C VAL A 242 -1.22 2.85 4.42
N PHE A 243 -0.40 2.09 5.15
CA PHE A 243 0.39 2.56 6.27
C PHE A 243 1.85 2.74 5.86
N SER A 244 2.36 3.94 6.11
CA SER A 244 3.69 4.36 5.68
C SER A 244 4.66 4.32 6.86
N TYR A 245 5.75 3.60 6.66
CA TYR A 245 6.85 3.53 7.60
C TYR A 245 8.17 3.90 6.92
N HIS A 246 9.12 4.42 7.68
CA HIS A 246 10.42 4.84 7.18
C HIS A 246 11.53 4.49 8.17
N THR A 247 12.74 4.26 7.66
CA THR A 247 13.97 4.03 8.47
C THR A 247 14.53 5.29 9.12
N VAL A 248 13.82 6.41 9.02
CA VAL A 248 14.23 7.72 9.53
C VAL A 248 13.10 8.20 10.41
N GLU A 249 13.41 8.44 11.67
CA GLU A 249 12.44 8.96 12.63
C GLU A 249 11.93 10.34 12.18
N ASN A 250 10.65 10.62 12.49
CA ASN A 250 10.00 11.87 12.13
C ASN A 250 10.01 12.20 10.62
N HIS A 251 10.18 11.19 9.75
CA HIS A 251 10.19 11.37 8.31
C HIS A 251 8.90 12.07 7.84
N ARG A 252 9.08 13.06 6.95
CA ARG A 252 7.99 13.75 6.27
C ARG A 252 8.30 13.79 4.79
N TYR A 253 7.29 13.46 3.99
CA TYR A 253 7.40 13.48 2.54
C TYR A 253 7.61 14.90 2.00
N ARG A 254 8.34 14.98 0.89
CA ARG A 254 8.58 16.22 0.15
C ARG A 254 7.37 16.56 -0.71
N ASP A 255 7.31 17.83 -1.12
CA ASP A 255 6.25 18.38 -1.98
C ASP A 255 6.09 17.59 -3.29
N SER A 256 7.19 17.10 -3.87
CA SER A 256 7.17 16.25 -5.06
C SER A 256 6.44 14.92 -4.85
N THR A 257 6.63 14.29 -3.68
CA THR A 257 5.90 13.06 -3.32
C THR A 257 4.43 13.36 -3.07
N MET A 258 4.12 14.47 -2.39
CA MET A 258 2.75 14.90 -2.16
C MET A 258 2.00 15.11 -3.48
N HIS A 259 2.60 15.84 -4.43
CA HIS A 259 2.04 16.00 -5.78
C HIS A 259 1.91 14.68 -6.52
N ALA A 260 2.92 13.81 -6.48
CA ALA A 260 2.87 12.53 -7.17
C ALA A 260 1.74 11.63 -6.67
N VAL A 261 1.42 11.67 -5.37
CA VAL A 261 0.36 10.85 -4.77
C VAL A 261 -1.02 11.51 -4.88
N LEU A 262 -1.13 12.79 -4.55
CA LEU A 262 -2.41 13.50 -4.41
C LEU A 262 -2.82 14.29 -5.67
N GLY A 263 -1.93 14.43 -6.66
CA GLY A 263 -2.13 15.28 -7.85
C GLY A 263 -1.96 16.78 -7.58
N ARG A 264 -2.07 17.21 -6.32
CA ARG A 264 -1.91 18.59 -5.84
C ARG A 264 -1.43 18.60 -4.38
N LEU A 265 -0.94 19.74 -3.90
CA LEU A 265 -0.69 19.88 -2.45
C LEU A 265 -2.02 19.98 -1.70
N PRO A 266 -2.09 19.47 -0.45
CA PRO A 266 -3.23 19.67 0.43
C PRO A 266 -3.53 21.14 0.72
N ASP A 267 -4.78 21.44 1.04
CA ASP A 267 -5.17 22.77 1.48
C ASP A 267 -4.52 23.08 2.85
N GLY A 268 -3.85 24.23 2.98
CA GLY A 268 -3.09 24.57 4.19
C GLY A 268 -1.73 23.87 4.32
N TYR A 269 -1.27 23.20 3.27
CA TYR A 269 0.06 22.58 3.24
C TYR A 269 1.17 23.64 3.36
N VAL A 270 2.01 23.51 4.39
CA VAL A 270 3.22 24.32 4.54
C VAL A 270 4.35 23.64 3.78
N ALA A 271 4.68 24.22 2.62
CA ALA A 271 5.72 23.74 1.73
C ALA A 271 7.04 23.52 2.47
N ARG A 272 7.71 22.40 2.16
CA ARG A 272 9.05 22.13 2.67
C ARG A 272 10.05 22.37 1.54
N SER A 273 10.98 23.28 1.79
CA SER A 273 12.17 23.52 0.96
C SER A 273 13.01 22.26 0.80
#